data_AF-A0A1Y1LFE4-F1
#
_entry.id   AF-A0A1Y1LFE4-F1
#
_cell.length_a   1.000
_cell.length_b   1.000
_cell.length_c   1.000
_cell.angle_alpha   90.00
_cell.angle_beta   90.00
_cell.angle_gamma   90.00
#
_symmetry.space_group_name_H-M   'P 1'
#
loop_
_entity.id
_entity.type
_entity.pdbx_description
1 polymer ?
#
loop_
_entity_poly.entity_id
_entity_poly.type
_entity_poly.pdbx_seq_one_letter_code
_entity_poly.pdbx_strand_id
1 'polypeptide(L)'
;MVSAGMTCIKYLLFCFNLLFAVSGIAILTVGAVIHALYYHYSQFVDPSLGSAPILLIIVGVIVFVVAFFGCCGAVKENHCMIITFSAFLVIIFCLEMAAGIAGYIRRKDIESMLDTHLNTTMHNYYNKTDDKRSWDIMQHELTCCGMLGPQDWQAITTNDSLPHTCCPN
;
A
#
# COMPACT_ATOMS: atom_id res chain seq x y z
N MET A 1 -11.69 -34.44 -25.15
CA MET A 1 -10.79 -34.12 -24.00
C MET A 1 -10.26 -32.69 -24.07
N VAL A 2 -9.67 -32.27 -25.20
CA VAL A 2 -9.15 -30.89 -25.40
C VAL A 2 -10.22 -29.80 -25.23
N SER A 3 -11.47 -30.06 -25.64
CA SER A 3 -12.58 -29.10 -25.52
C SER A 3 -12.97 -28.74 -24.07
N ALA A 4 -13.00 -29.71 -23.15
CA ALA A 4 -13.37 -29.46 -21.75
C ALA A 4 -12.32 -28.61 -21.01
N GLY A 5 -11.03 -28.80 -21.32
CA GLY A 5 -9.93 -28.04 -20.72
C GLY A 5 -9.97 -26.56 -21.09
N MET A 6 -10.24 -26.25 -22.37
CA MET A 6 -10.33 -24.85 -22.84
C MET A 6 -11.50 -24.11 -22.19
N THR A 7 -12.65 -24.76 -22.03
CA THR A 7 -13.81 -24.20 -21.32
C THR A 7 -13.50 -23.93 -19.86
N CYS A 8 -12.81 -24.86 -19.17
CA CYS A 8 -12.39 -24.67 -17.78
C CYS A 8 -11.47 -23.45 -17.61
N ILE A 9 -10.43 -23.33 -18.46
CA ILE A 9 -9.49 -22.21 -18.43
C ILE A 9 -10.22 -20.88 -18.64
N LYS A 10 -11.18 -20.82 -19.56
CA LYS A 10 -11.98 -19.62 -19.82
C LYS A 10 -12.74 -19.16 -18.58
N TYR A 11 -13.42 -20.07 -17.89
CA TYR A 11 -14.16 -19.73 -16.67
C TYR A 11 -13.23 -19.34 -15.53
N LEU A 12 -12.10 -20.03 -15.35
CA LEU A 12 -11.10 -19.64 -14.35
C LEU A 12 -10.55 -18.24 -14.62
N LEU A 13 -10.15 -17.94 -15.86
CA LEU A 13 -9.67 -16.62 -16.26
C LEU A 13 -10.73 -15.55 -16.00
N PHE A 14 -11.99 -15.80 -16.34
CA PHE A 14 -13.08 -14.87 -16.06
C PHE A 14 -13.28 -14.64 -14.56
N CYS A 15 -13.37 -15.71 -13.76
CA CYS A 15 -13.57 -15.61 -12.32
C CYS A 15 -12.43 -14.87 -11.62
N PHE A 16 -11.17 -15.20 -11.93
CA PHE A 16 -10.02 -14.52 -11.34
C PHE A 16 -9.94 -13.05 -11.75
N ASN A 17 -10.15 -12.74 -13.03
CA ASN A 17 -10.17 -11.33 -13.47
C ASN A 17 -11.34 -10.56 -12.87
N LEU A 18 -12.50 -11.19 -12.64
CA LEU A 18 -13.62 -10.54 -11.96
C LEU A 18 -13.28 -10.21 -10.51
N LEU A 19 -12.63 -11.13 -9.79
CA LEU A 19 -12.14 -10.87 -8.44
C LEU A 19 -11.15 -9.71 -8.41
N PHE A 20 -10.20 -9.67 -9.36
CA PHE A 20 -9.25 -8.56 -9.49
C PHE A 20 -9.92 -7.23 -9.84
N ALA A 21 -10.97 -7.25 -10.67
CA ALA A 21 -11.72 -6.04 -10.99
C ALA A 21 -12.43 -5.49 -9.74
N VAL A 22 -13.06 -6.35 -8.96
CA VAL A 22 -13.70 -5.97 -7.68
C VAL A 22 -12.67 -5.45 -6.69
N SER A 23 -11.51 -6.11 -6.54
CA SER A 23 -10.45 -5.61 -5.66
C SER A 23 -9.88 -4.28 -6.15
N GLY A 24 -9.75 -4.07 -7.46
CA GLY A 24 -9.31 -2.80 -8.04
C GLY A 24 -10.26 -1.66 -7.68
N ILE A 25 -11.58 -1.88 -7.80
CA ILE A 25 -12.61 -0.91 -7.37
C ILE A 25 -12.54 -0.64 -5.87
N ALA A 26 -12.36 -1.69 -5.05
CA ALA A 26 -12.23 -1.53 -3.60
C ALA A 26 -11.01 -0.67 -3.22
N ILE A 27 -9.84 -0.97 -3.80
CA ILE A 27 -8.60 -0.20 -3.57
C ILE A 27 -8.78 1.25 -4.04
N LEU A 28 -9.37 1.47 -5.22
CA LEU A 28 -9.70 2.81 -5.72
C LEU A 28 -10.57 3.59 -4.75
N THR A 29 -11.63 2.96 -4.26
CA THR A 29 -12.58 3.58 -3.34
C THR A 29 -11.90 3.95 -2.03
N VAL A 30 -11.12 3.04 -1.45
CA VAL A 30 -10.35 3.29 -0.23
C VAL A 30 -9.36 4.44 -0.45
N GLY A 31 -8.58 4.41 -1.52
CA GLY A 31 -7.63 5.47 -1.86
C GLY A 31 -8.30 6.82 -2.03
N ALA A 32 -9.43 6.88 -2.75
CA ALA A 32 -10.20 8.11 -2.97
C ALA A 32 -10.81 8.65 -1.68
N VAL A 33 -11.36 7.79 -0.81
CA VAL A 33 -11.91 8.20 0.50
C VAL A 33 -10.80 8.77 1.38
N ILE A 34 -9.66 8.08 1.50
CA ILE A 34 -8.53 8.57 2.31
C ILE A 34 -8.01 9.89 1.74
N HIS A 35 -7.88 10.01 0.42
CA HIS A 35 -7.44 11.24 -0.23
C HIS A 35 -8.41 12.41 0.00
N ALA A 36 -9.72 12.16 -0.05
CA ALA A 36 -10.74 13.17 0.22
C ALA A 36 -10.70 13.65 1.68
N LEU A 37 -10.53 12.72 2.63
CA LEU A 37 -10.34 13.07 4.04
C LEU A 37 -9.09 13.93 4.21
N TYR A 38 -7.97 13.53 3.60
CA TYR A 38 -6.73 14.28 3.64
C TYR A 38 -6.90 15.71 3.09
N TYR A 39 -7.56 15.87 1.94
CA TYR A 39 -7.82 17.19 1.35
C TYR A 39 -8.67 18.08 2.26
N HIS A 40 -9.71 17.50 2.89
CA HIS A 40 -10.60 18.21 3.80
C HIS A 40 -9.88 18.68 5.07
N TYR A 41 -8.90 17.91 5.55
CA TYR A 41 -8.09 18.24 6.72
C TYR A 41 -6.69 18.77 6.36
N SER A 42 -6.47 19.24 5.12
CA SER A 42 -5.16 19.65 4.60
C SER A 42 -4.49 20.80 5.38
N GLN A 43 -5.25 21.55 6.18
CA GLN A 43 -4.75 22.57 7.11
C GLN A 43 -4.12 21.98 8.38
N PHE A 44 -4.44 20.73 8.70
CA PHE A 44 -4.02 20.03 9.90
C PHE A 44 -3.07 18.86 9.60
N VAL A 45 -3.11 18.28 8.39
CA VAL A 45 -2.34 17.08 8.02
C VAL A 45 -1.10 17.43 7.20
N ASP A 46 0.03 16.80 7.53
CA ASP A 46 1.33 17.03 6.91
C ASP A 46 1.34 16.69 5.39
N PRO A 47 1.91 17.55 4.50
CA PRO A 47 2.00 17.35 3.03
C PRO A 47 2.51 15.98 2.59
N SER A 48 3.38 15.37 3.41
CA SER A 48 4.04 14.10 3.11
C SER A 48 3.08 12.89 3.07
N LEU A 49 2.01 12.91 3.87
CA LEU A 49 1.01 11.83 3.92
C LEU A 49 0.10 11.77 2.69
N GLY A 50 0.06 12.81 1.87
CA GLY A 50 -0.77 12.85 0.66
C GLY A 50 -0.34 11.88 -0.44
N SER A 51 0.90 11.37 -0.38
CA SER A 51 1.50 10.52 -1.42
C SER A 51 0.93 9.09 -1.43
N ALA A 52 0.71 8.48 -0.26
CA ALA A 52 0.24 7.09 -0.17
C ALA A 52 -1.19 6.87 -0.73
N PRO A 53 -2.19 7.71 -0.44
CA PRO A 53 -3.53 7.57 -1.02
C PRO A 53 -3.54 7.72 -2.54
N ILE A 54 -2.70 8.61 -3.08
CA ILE A 54 -2.56 8.80 -4.54
C ILE A 54 -1.99 7.53 -5.18
N LEU A 55 -0.98 6.91 -4.56
CA LEU A 55 -0.43 5.64 -5.04
C LEU A 55 -1.48 4.52 -5.03
N LEU A 56 -2.31 4.43 -3.98
CA LEU A 56 -3.42 3.47 -3.94
C LEU A 56 -4.42 3.67 -5.08
N ILE A 57 -4.76 4.93 -5.39
CA ILE A 57 -5.63 5.25 -6.53
C ILE A 57 -5.00 4.78 -7.84
N ILE A 58 -3.72 5.12 -8.09
CA ILE A 58 -3.02 4.73 -9.32
C ILE A 58 -2.99 3.21 -9.48
N VAL A 59 -2.58 2.48 -8.42
CA VAL A 59 -2.54 1.01 -8.43
C VAL A 59 -3.93 0.44 -8.67
N GLY A 60 -4.95 0.95 -7.99
CA GLY A 60 -6.34 0.52 -8.17
C GLY A 60 -6.85 0.72 -9.61
N VAL A 61 -6.50 1.84 -10.27
CA VAL A 61 -6.86 2.09 -11.69
C VAL A 61 -6.19 1.03 -12.57
N ILE A 62 -4.89 0.80 -12.38
CA ILE A 62 -4.13 -0.16 -13.20
C ILE A 62 -4.73 -1.56 -13.05
N VAL A 63 -4.97 -2.01 -11.81
CA VAL A 63 -5.56 -3.33 -11.53
C VAL A 63 -6.93 -3.46 -12.19
N PHE A 64 -7.80 -2.45 -12.04
CA PHE A 64 -9.13 -2.47 -12.65
C PHE A 64 -9.08 -2.51 -14.18
N VAL A 65 -8.24 -1.70 -14.82
CA VAL A 65 -8.09 -1.66 -16.28
C VAL A 65 -7.57 -2.98 -16.82
N VAL A 66 -6.52 -3.55 -16.21
CA VAL A 66 -5.96 -4.84 -16.62
C VAL A 66 -7.01 -5.94 -16.46
N ALA A 67 -7.69 -6.00 -15.32
CA ALA A 67 -8.75 -6.96 -15.05
C ALA A 67 -9.95 -6.82 -16.01
N PHE A 68 -10.30 -5.59 -16.41
CA PHE A 68 -11.36 -5.32 -17.39
C PHE A 68 -11.01 -5.91 -18.76
N PHE A 69 -9.78 -5.70 -19.25
CA PHE A 69 -9.33 -6.33 -20.49
C PHE A 69 -9.31 -7.85 -20.40
N GLY A 70 -8.91 -8.43 -19.26
CA GLY A 70 -8.97 -9.87 -19.01
C GLY A 70 -10.40 -10.43 -19.05
N CYS A 71 -11.34 -9.80 -18.34
CA CYS A 71 -12.76 -10.20 -18.32
C CYS A 71 -13.40 -10.05 -19.71
N CYS A 72 -13.26 -8.88 -20.33
CA CYS A 72 -13.87 -8.60 -21.64
C CYS A 72 -13.24 -9.44 -22.76
N GLY A 73 -11.93 -9.68 -22.71
CA GLY A 73 -11.24 -10.57 -23.63
C GLY A 73 -11.73 -12.01 -23.53
N ALA A 74 -11.92 -12.51 -22.31
CA ALA A 74 -12.45 -13.85 -22.07
C ALA A 74 -13.92 -13.98 -22.52
N VAL A 75 -14.79 -13.01 -22.21
CA VAL A 75 -16.22 -13.08 -22.57
C VAL A 75 -16.44 -12.89 -24.07
N LYS A 76 -15.79 -11.90 -24.68
CA LYS A 76 -15.96 -11.57 -26.10
C LYS A 76 -15.13 -12.47 -27.03
N GLU A 77 -14.35 -13.38 -26.48
CA GLU A 77 -13.39 -14.23 -27.23
C GLU A 77 -12.49 -13.41 -28.17
N ASN A 78 -12.16 -12.17 -27.74
CA ASN A 78 -11.39 -11.25 -28.57
C ASN A 78 -9.90 -11.45 -28.31
N HIS A 79 -9.23 -12.07 -29.28
CA HIS A 79 -7.80 -12.37 -29.23
C HIS A 79 -6.94 -11.12 -28.99
N CYS A 80 -7.31 -9.97 -29.57
CA CYS A 80 -6.56 -8.72 -29.37
C CYS A 80 -6.61 -8.26 -27.91
N MET A 81 -7.78 -8.34 -27.25
CA MET A 81 -7.92 -7.98 -25.83
C MET A 81 -7.14 -8.90 -24.90
N ILE A 82 -7.10 -10.21 -25.21
CA ILE A 82 -6.32 -11.20 -24.42
C ILE A 82 -4.81 -10.96 -24.60
N ILE A 83 -4.35 -10.62 -25.82
CA ILE A 83 -2.96 -10.22 -26.05
C ILE A 83 -2.64 -8.96 -25.24
N THR A 84 -3.49 -7.93 -25.28
CA THR A 84 -3.27 -6.69 -24.53
C THR A 84 -3.19 -6.95 -23.03
N PHE A 85 -4.10 -7.75 -22.47
CA PHE A 85 -4.05 -8.20 -21.08
C PHE A 85 -2.72 -8.87 -20.75
N SER A 86 -2.30 -9.83 -21.59
CA SER A 86 -1.04 -10.56 -21.40
C SER A 86 0.18 -9.65 -21.48
N ALA A 87 0.20 -8.69 -22.41
CA ALA A 87 1.26 -7.71 -22.54
C ALA A 87 1.37 -6.82 -21.30
N PHE A 88 0.25 -6.35 -20.75
CA PHE A 88 0.25 -5.59 -19.49
C PHE A 88 0.83 -6.40 -18.33
N LEU A 89 0.46 -7.68 -18.18
CA LEU A 89 1.01 -8.54 -17.14
C LEU A 89 2.53 -8.69 -17.25
N VAL A 90 3.06 -8.88 -18.47
CA VAL A 90 4.51 -8.98 -18.70
C VAL A 90 5.20 -7.67 -18.35
N ILE A 91 4.63 -6.52 -18.73
CA ILE A 91 5.18 -5.21 -18.39
C ILE A 91 5.20 -5.00 -16.87
N ILE A 92 4.09 -5.30 -16.18
CA ILE A 92 3.98 -5.18 -14.72
C ILE A 92 5.02 -6.09 -14.05
N PHE A 93 5.14 -7.33 -14.48
CA PHE A 93 6.14 -8.27 -13.95
C PHE A 93 7.57 -7.73 -14.10
N CYS A 94 7.92 -7.18 -15.27
CA CYS A 94 9.23 -6.57 -15.48
C CYS A 94 9.46 -5.35 -14.58
N LEU A 95 8.44 -4.52 -14.37
CA LEU A 95 8.50 -3.35 -13.48
C LEU A 95 8.65 -3.78 -12.01
N GLU A 96 7.90 -4.78 -11.55
CA GLU A 96 8.02 -5.33 -10.19
C GLU A 96 9.40 -5.93 -9.95
N MET A 97 9.93 -6.69 -10.91
CA MET A 97 11.28 -7.24 -10.83
C MET A 97 12.34 -6.13 -10.77
N ALA A 98 12.23 -5.11 -11.62
CA ALA A 98 13.14 -3.97 -11.61
C ALA A 98 13.07 -3.19 -10.28
N ALA A 99 11.86 -2.95 -9.77
CA ALA A 99 11.64 -2.29 -8.48
C ALA A 99 12.21 -3.12 -7.32
N GLY A 100 12.02 -4.45 -7.33
CA GLY A 100 12.57 -5.36 -6.32
C GLY A 100 14.09 -5.37 -6.32
N ILE A 101 14.73 -5.42 -7.49
CA ILE A 101 16.19 -5.33 -7.61
C ILE A 101 16.69 -3.97 -7.13
N ALA A 102 16.06 -2.88 -7.57
CA ALA A 102 16.43 -1.53 -7.14
C ALA A 102 16.30 -1.35 -5.62
N GLY A 103 15.20 -1.83 -5.04
CA GLY A 103 14.96 -1.82 -3.59
C GLY A 103 16.02 -2.62 -2.83
N TYR A 104 16.41 -3.79 -3.34
CA TYR A 104 17.47 -4.60 -2.73
C TYR A 104 18.83 -3.89 -2.75
N ILE A 105 19.21 -3.30 -3.89
CA ILE A 105 20.48 -2.55 -4.02
C ILE A 105 20.48 -1.33 -3.08
N ARG A 106 19.34 -0.65 -2.95
CA ARG A 106 19.17 0.57 -2.16
C ARG A 106 18.70 0.31 -0.73
N ARG A 107 18.75 -0.93 -0.23
CA ARG A 107 18.18 -1.28 1.08
C ARG A 107 18.75 -0.44 2.23
N LYS A 108 20.06 -0.16 2.22
CA LYS A 108 20.71 0.66 3.27
C LYS A 108 20.29 2.12 3.20
N ASP A 109 20.09 2.64 1.99
CA ASP A 109 19.61 4.01 1.77
C ASP A 109 18.17 4.13 2.29
N ILE A 110 17.33 3.11 2.03
CA ILE A 110 15.95 3.04 2.54
C ILE A 110 15.92 2.92 4.07
N GLU A 111 16.75 2.05 4.65
CA GLU A 111 16.89 1.91 6.12
C GLU A 111 17.28 3.24 6.77
N SER A 112 18.33 3.90 6.28
CA SER A 112 18.76 5.18 6.85
C SER A 112 17.74 6.31 6.69
N MET A 113 17.00 6.35 5.57
CA MET A 113 15.91 7.29 5.36
C MET A 113 14.76 7.02 6.34
N LEU A 114 14.41 5.76 6.54
CA LEU A 114 13.37 5.34 7.48
C LEU A 114 13.76 5.70 8.92
N ASP A 115 14.98 5.37 9.34
CA ASP A 115 15.49 5.71 10.67
C ASP A 115 15.45 7.22 10.93
N THR A 116 15.87 8.02 9.94
CA THR A 116 15.83 9.48 10.05
C THR A 116 14.40 10.00 10.17
N HIS A 117 13.47 9.45 9.39
CA HIS A 117 12.07 9.87 9.39
C HIS A 117 11.35 9.46 10.67
N LEU A 118 11.54 8.22 11.13
CA LEU A 118 11.01 7.72 12.39
C LEU A 118 11.55 8.52 13.56
N ASN A 119 12.86 8.76 13.63
CA ASN A 119 13.45 9.57 14.70
C ASN A 119 12.89 11.00 14.72
N THR A 120 12.75 11.62 13.55
CA THR A 120 12.18 12.98 13.43
C THR A 120 10.72 13.03 13.91
N THR A 121 9.89 12.09 13.48
CA THR A 121 8.46 12.04 13.89
C THR A 121 8.32 11.68 15.37
N MET A 122 9.21 10.85 15.92
CA MET A 122 9.24 10.49 17.33
C MET A 122 9.58 11.71 18.22
N HIS A 123 10.56 12.54 17.83
CA HIS A 123 10.83 13.80 18.52
C HIS A 123 9.67 14.80 18.48
N ASN A 124 8.80 14.71 17.47
CA ASN A 124 7.62 15.53 17.34
C ASN A 124 6.37 14.94 18.03
N TYR A 125 6.49 13.78 18.68
CA TYR A 125 5.35 13.06 19.28
C TYR A 125 4.50 13.93 20.23
N TYR A 126 5.11 14.77 21.06
CA TYR A 126 4.36 15.65 21.98
C TYR A 126 3.97 17.00 21.36
N ASN A 127 4.53 17.35 20.21
CA ASN A 127 4.33 18.66 19.56
C ASN A 127 3.32 18.60 18.41
N LYS A 128 3.21 17.45 17.73
CA LYS A 128 2.31 17.23 16.60
C LYS A 128 1.33 16.11 16.90
N THR A 129 0.03 16.43 16.91
CA THR A 129 -1.06 15.48 17.17
C THR A 129 -1.10 14.32 16.16
N ASP A 130 -0.72 14.57 14.90
CA ASP A 130 -0.71 13.54 13.86
C ASP A 130 0.43 12.54 14.02
N ASP A 131 1.63 13.02 14.38
CA ASP A 131 2.78 12.16 14.69
C ASP A 131 2.45 11.32 15.93
N LYS A 132 1.84 11.94 16.96
CA LYS A 132 1.33 11.22 18.14
C LYS A 132 0.38 10.09 17.75
N ARG A 133 -0.68 10.41 16.99
CA ARG A 133 -1.70 9.44 16.59
C ARG A 133 -1.08 8.30 15.78
N SER A 134 -0.16 8.61 14.87
CA SER A 134 0.50 7.61 14.03
C SER A 134 1.35 6.66 14.87
N TRP A 135 2.14 7.19 15.80
CA TRP A 135 2.92 6.39 16.74
C TRP A 135 2.04 5.56 17.68
N ASP A 136 0.93 6.13 18.17
CA ASP A 136 -0.01 5.42 19.04
C ASP A 136 -0.67 4.24 18.33
N ILE A 137 -1.15 4.44 17.09
CA ILE A 137 -1.72 3.37 16.26
C ILE A 137 -0.66 2.32 15.95
N MET A 138 0.53 2.75 15.48
CA MET A 138 1.58 1.82 15.09
C MET A 138 2.02 0.94 16.25
N GLN A 139 2.25 1.51 17.44
CA GLN A 139 2.67 0.77 18.63
C GLN A 139 1.57 -0.17 19.13
N HIS A 140 0.30 0.26 19.07
CA HIS A 140 -0.82 -0.58 19.48
C HIS A 140 -1.05 -1.77 18.52
N GLU A 141 -1.13 -1.51 17.21
CA GLU A 141 -1.43 -2.51 16.19
C GLU A 141 -0.28 -3.50 15.97
N LEU A 142 0.97 -3.03 16.05
CA LEU A 142 2.15 -3.88 15.89
C LEU A 142 2.66 -4.45 17.22
N THR A 143 2.03 -4.10 18.34
CA THR A 143 2.44 -4.51 19.70
C THR A 143 3.92 -4.25 19.97
N CYS A 144 4.40 -3.08 19.54
CA CYS A 144 5.80 -2.67 19.66
C CYS A 144 5.94 -1.36 20.45
N CYS A 145 7.16 -1.01 20.84
CA CYS A 145 7.44 0.23 21.55
C CYS A 145 8.79 0.80 21.10
N GLY A 146 8.78 2.03 20.56
CA GLY A 146 9.97 2.67 19.98
C GLY A 146 10.35 2.13 18.60
N MET A 147 11.53 2.55 18.11
CA MET A 147 12.08 2.10 16.81
C MET A 147 12.82 0.78 16.96
N LEU A 148 13.71 0.70 17.94
CA LEU A 148 14.50 -0.47 18.33
C LEU A 148 14.06 -1.01 19.69
N GLY A 149 13.52 -0.16 20.56
CA GLY A 149 12.96 -0.58 21.84
C GLY A 149 12.44 0.56 22.70
N PRO A 150 11.91 0.25 23.90
CA PRO A 150 11.35 1.25 24.81
C PRO A 150 12.35 2.33 25.25
N GLN A 151 13.65 2.03 25.19
CA GLN A 151 14.72 2.96 25.55
C GLN A 151 14.77 4.19 24.63
N ASP A 152 14.28 4.08 23.40
CA ASP A 152 14.25 5.19 22.44
C ASP A 152 13.46 6.39 23.00
N TRP A 153 12.44 6.13 23.83
CA TRP A 153 11.62 7.17 24.45
C TRP A 153 12.35 7.97 25.54
N GLN A 154 13.41 7.44 26.15
CA GLN A 154 14.15 8.11 27.24
C GLN A 154 14.75 9.45 26.79
N ALA A 155 15.12 9.58 25.51
CA ALA A 155 15.64 10.82 24.95
C ALA A 155 14.56 11.90 24.72
N ILE A 156 13.27 11.55 24.85
CA ILE A 156 12.12 12.37 24.45
C ILE A 156 11.22 12.67 25.65
N THR A 157 11.02 11.68 26.53
CA THR A 157 10.16 11.80 27.72
C THR A 157 10.96 12.27 28.93
N THR A 158 10.47 13.30 29.61
CA THR A 158 11.18 13.94 30.73
C THR A 158 11.07 13.20 32.07
N ASN A 159 10.13 12.25 32.20
CA ASN A 159 9.79 11.56 33.46
C ASN A 159 9.92 10.03 33.38
N ASP A 160 10.70 9.48 32.44
CA ASP A 160 10.76 8.03 32.14
C ASP A 160 9.40 7.36 31.88
N SER A 161 8.37 8.17 31.59
CA SER A 161 7.01 7.69 31.33
C SER A 161 6.87 7.33 29.86
N LEU A 162 6.81 6.03 29.58
CA LEU A 162 6.50 5.52 28.24
C LEU A 162 5.09 5.94 27.79
N PRO A 163 4.86 6.11 26.47
CA PRO A 163 3.52 6.27 25.93
C PRO A 163 2.58 5.15 26.40
N HIS A 164 1.32 5.48 26.63
CA HIS A 164 0.32 4.49 27.08
C HIS A 164 0.17 3.30 26.12
N THR A 165 0.51 3.50 24.84
CA THR A 165 0.45 2.47 23.79
C THR A 165 1.60 1.47 23.83
N CYS A 166 2.70 1.78 24.54
CA CYS A 166 3.85 0.88 24.72
C CYS A 166 3.62 -0.23 25.74
N CYS A 167 2.65 -0.06 26.65
CA CYS A 167 2.34 -1.05 27.68
C CYS A 167 0.96 -1.64 27.38
N PRO A 168 0.88 -2.84 26.78
CA PRO A 168 -0.39 -3.55 26.72
C PRO A 168 -0.84 -3.84 28.15
N ASN A 169 -2.07 -3.47 28.50
CA ASN A 169 -2.72 -3.93 29.73
C ASN A 169 -2.82 -5.45 29.75
#